data_AF-A0A0D8XJ81-F1
#
_entry.id   AF-A0A0D8XJ81-F1
#
_cell.length_a   1.000
_cell.length_b   1.000
_cell.length_c   1.000
_cell.angle_alpha   90.00
_cell.angle_beta   90.00
_cell.angle_gamma   90.00
#
_symmetry.space_group_name_H-M   'P 1'
#
loop_
_entity.id
_entity.type
_entity.pdbx_description
1 polymer ?
#
loop_
_entity_poly.entity_id
_entity_poly.type
_entity_poly.pdbx_seq_one_letter_code
_entity_poly.pdbx_strand_id
1 'polypeptide(L)'
;MFALGIFDIIQCIPHFITGIFTLVQSVFHPILAKLMGVLATPAYIAYASLTVILSFNRFVLIYSPNLESKLFNKSAVDVWIACVTILWFLFAASLSTPWATISYFPALYSWDYDDSLNWSYIVKKSEMVMELGSILLSAVFYSFIIVTLYKTVRYTLV
;
A
#
# COMPACT_ATOMS: atom_id res chain seq x y z
N MET A 1 -12.26 -0.01 -5.31
CA MET A 1 -11.68 -0.59 -6.54
C MET A 1 -11.02 0.46 -7.42
N PHE A 2 -11.72 1.53 -7.84
CA PHE A 2 -11.10 2.57 -8.69
C PHE A 2 -9.86 3.22 -8.07
N ALA A 3 -9.93 3.64 -6.80
CA ALA A 3 -8.79 4.23 -6.10
C ALA A 3 -7.56 3.29 -6.01
N LEU A 4 -7.78 1.97 -5.83
CA LEU A 4 -6.70 0.98 -5.86
C LEU A 4 -5.99 0.99 -7.22
N GLY A 5 -6.75 1.00 -8.32
CA GLY A 5 -6.20 1.04 -9.67
C GLY A 5 -5.36 2.29 -9.94
N ILE A 6 -5.72 3.44 -9.37
CA ILE A 6 -4.91 4.66 -9.48
C ILE A 6 -3.54 4.45 -8.82
N PHE A 7 -3.51 3.95 -7.57
CA PHE A 7 -2.25 3.73 -6.87
C PHE A 7 -1.39 2.63 -7.51
N ASP A 8 -2.01 1.58 -8.07
CA ASP A 8 -1.31 0.57 -8.86
C ASP A 8 -0.61 1.18 -10.08
N ILE A 9 -1.30 2.06 -10.83
CA ILE A 9 -0.70 2.73 -11.99
C ILE A 9 0.46 3.64 -11.53
N ILE A 10 0.26 4.40 -10.46
CA ILE A 10 1.32 5.26 -9.88
C ILE A 10 2.53 4.42 -9.48
N GLN A 11 2.34 3.24 -8.91
CA GLN A 11 3.42 2.33 -8.50
C GLN A 11 4.09 1.63 -9.70
N CYS A 12 3.33 1.28 -10.73
CA CYS A 12 3.85 0.66 -11.95
C CYS A 12 4.88 1.54 -12.66
N ILE A 13 4.72 2.86 -12.62
CA ILE A 13 5.62 3.81 -13.30
C ILE A 13 7.06 3.70 -12.74
N PRO A 14 7.31 3.85 -11.43
CA PRO A 14 8.62 3.60 -10.83
C PRO A 14 9.16 2.22 -11.10
N HIS A 15 8.35 1.16 -10.99
CA HIS A 15 8.82 -0.21 -11.23
C HIS A 15 9.24 -0.47 -12.68
N PHE A 16 8.54 0.14 -13.63
CA PHE A 16 8.93 0.09 -15.03
C PHE A 16 10.28 0.81 -15.25
N ILE A 17 10.43 2.00 -14.65
CA ILE A 17 11.66 2.80 -14.76
C ILE A 17 12.85 2.12 -14.06
N THR A 18 12.66 1.52 -12.88
CA THR A 18 13.71 0.74 -12.21
C THR A 18 14.06 -0.53 -12.98
N GLY A 19 13.10 -1.12 -13.70
CA GLY A 19 13.38 -2.18 -14.68
C GLY A 19 14.38 -1.72 -15.74
N ILE A 20 14.22 -0.49 -16.27
CA ILE A 20 15.20 0.10 -17.19
C ILE A 20 16.55 0.32 -16.48
N PHE A 21 16.56 0.89 -15.27
CA PHE A 21 17.80 1.10 -14.49
C PHE A 21 18.58 -0.20 -14.29
N THR A 22 17.85 -1.28 -14.09
CA THR A 22 18.40 -2.63 -13.94
C THR A 22 19.05 -3.11 -15.23
N LEU A 23 18.38 -2.96 -16.37
CA LEU A 23 18.92 -3.39 -17.66
C LEU A 23 20.20 -2.64 -18.04
N VAL A 24 20.26 -1.33 -17.73
CA VAL A 24 21.42 -0.49 -18.04
C VAL A 24 22.46 -0.42 -16.91
N GLN A 25 22.18 -1.08 -15.77
CA GLN A 25 23.00 -1.06 -14.55
C GLN A 25 23.36 0.37 -14.09
N SER A 26 22.42 1.31 -14.25
CA SER A 26 22.62 2.72 -13.91
C SER A 26 21.28 3.39 -13.60
N VAL A 27 21.28 4.29 -12.63
CA VAL A 27 20.11 5.11 -12.27
C VAL A 27 20.02 6.40 -13.09
N PHE A 28 20.96 6.62 -14.01
CA PHE A 28 21.16 7.82 -14.85
C PHE A 28 21.39 9.12 -14.07
N HIS A 29 20.44 9.53 -13.23
CA HIS A 29 20.49 10.77 -12.47
C HIS A 29 19.95 10.57 -11.04
N PRO A 30 20.65 11.02 -9.97
CA PRO A 30 20.20 10.84 -8.59
C PRO A 30 18.82 11.44 -8.28
N ILE A 31 18.49 12.59 -8.86
CA ILE A 31 17.15 13.20 -8.71
C ILE A 31 16.06 12.28 -9.28
N LEU A 32 16.31 11.64 -10.42
CA LEU A 32 15.34 10.73 -11.02
C LEU A 32 15.12 9.51 -10.11
N ALA A 33 16.20 8.92 -9.60
CA ALA A 33 16.12 7.82 -8.63
C ALA A 33 15.31 8.20 -7.39
N LYS A 34 15.55 9.40 -6.84
CA LYS A 34 14.80 9.91 -5.70
C LYS A 34 13.32 10.10 -6.02
N LEU A 35 12.98 10.69 -7.17
CA LEU A 35 11.59 10.85 -7.60
C LEU A 35 10.87 9.50 -7.73
N MET A 36 11.55 8.49 -8.26
CA MET A 36 10.99 7.14 -8.34
C MET A 36 10.69 6.56 -6.95
N GLY A 37 11.58 6.78 -5.98
CA GLY A 37 11.38 6.36 -4.59
C GLY A 37 10.23 7.08 -3.88
N VAL A 38 10.09 8.40 -4.11
CA VAL A 38 9.00 9.25 -3.61
C VAL A 38 7.64 8.82 -4.17
N LEU A 39 7.60 8.25 -5.37
CA LEU A 39 6.36 7.74 -5.96
C LEU A 39 6.07 6.30 -5.55
N ALA A 40 7.07 5.42 -5.58
CA ALA A 40 6.90 3.98 -5.38
C ALA A 40 6.43 3.65 -3.95
N THR A 41 7.19 4.10 -2.95
CA THR A 41 7.00 3.73 -1.55
C THR A 41 5.65 4.20 -1.01
N PRO A 42 5.28 5.48 -1.15
CA PRO A 42 3.99 5.94 -0.63
C PRO A 42 2.82 5.30 -1.37
N ALA A 43 2.92 5.11 -2.70
CA ALA A 43 1.86 4.47 -3.48
C ALA A 43 1.60 3.04 -3.01
N TYR A 44 2.66 2.31 -2.65
CA TYR A 44 2.54 0.96 -2.09
C TYR A 44 1.85 0.94 -0.73
N ILE A 45 2.20 1.87 0.17
CA ILE A 45 1.51 2.06 1.46
C ILE A 45 0.02 2.35 1.27
N ALA A 46 -0.30 3.22 0.30
CA ALA A 46 -1.68 3.57 -0.01
C ALA A 46 -2.47 2.36 -0.54
N TYR A 47 -1.84 1.60 -1.44
CA TYR A 47 -2.38 0.34 -1.96
C TYR A 47 -2.65 -0.69 -0.85
N ALA A 48 -1.68 -0.92 0.04
CA ALA A 48 -1.81 -1.84 1.17
C ALA A 48 -2.95 -1.42 2.10
N SER A 49 -3.03 -0.13 2.42
CA SER A 49 -4.09 0.42 3.28
C SER A 49 -5.48 0.27 2.66
N LEU A 50 -5.64 0.54 1.36
CA LEU A 50 -6.91 0.33 0.65
C LEU A 50 -7.28 -1.14 0.57
N THR A 51 -6.30 -2.04 0.46
CA THR A 51 -6.53 -3.49 0.47
C THR A 51 -7.08 -3.96 1.82
N VAL A 52 -6.56 -3.41 2.93
CA VAL A 52 -7.13 -3.65 4.26
C VAL A 52 -8.57 -3.16 4.34
N ILE A 53 -8.83 -1.91 3.95
CA ILE A 53 -10.18 -1.32 3.97
C ILE A 53 -11.15 -2.17 3.15
N LEU A 54 -10.72 -2.65 1.99
CA LEU A 54 -11.51 -3.54 1.14
C LEU A 54 -11.78 -4.89 1.81
N SER A 55 -10.75 -5.53 2.38
CA SER A 55 -10.92 -6.80 3.09
C SER A 55 -11.87 -6.65 4.30
N PHE A 56 -11.80 -5.53 5.00
CA PHE A 56 -12.72 -5.18 6.08
C PHE A 56 -14.14 -4.92 5.57
N ASN A 57 -14.33 -4.20 4.45
CA ASN A 57 -15.64 -4.04 3.82
C ASN A 57 -16.29 -5.39 3.52
N ARG A 58 -15.55 -6.32 2.90
CA ARG A 58 -16.05 -7.67 2.60
C ARG A 58 -16.38 -8.47 3.84
N PHE A 59 -15.56 -8.34 4.89
CA PHE A 59 -15.82 -8.98 6.17
C PHE A 59 -17.13 -8.48 6.79
N VAL A 60 -17.29 -7.15 6.91
CA VAL A 60 -18.50 -6.55 7.50
C VAL A 60 -19.74 -6.87 6.66
N LEU A 61 -19.63 -6.87 5.34
CA LEU A 61 -20.74 -7.24 4.44
C LEU A 61 -21.31 -8.63 4.74
N ILE A 62 -20.44 -9.61 5.00
CA ILE A 62 -20.83 -11.01 5.24
C ILE A 62 -21.43 -11.19 6.64
N TYR A 63 -20.87 -10.54 7.66
CA TYR A 63 -21.30 -10.73 9.05
C TYR A 63 -22.42 -9.77 9.49
N SER A 64 -22.50 -8.56 8.93
CA SER A 64 -23.47 -7.53 9.31
C SER A 64 -23.73 -6.51 8.19
N PRO A 65 -24.71 -6.77 7.30
CA PRO A 65 -25.10 -5.82 6.24
C PRO A 65 -25.55 -4.44 6.79
N ASN A 66 -26.14 -4.42 7.98
CA ASN A 66 -26.58 -3.18 8.63
C ASN A 66 -25.39 -2.29 9.01
N LEU A 67 -24.27 -2.88 9.45
CA LEU A 67 -23.06 -2.12 9.76
C LEU A 67 -22.33 -1.71 8.48
N GLU A 68 -22.34 -2.57 7.46
CA GLU A 68 -21.75 -2.28 6.15
C GLU A 68 -22.35 -1.00 5.53
N SER A 69 -23.67 -0.90 5.50
CA SER A 69 -24.37 0.29 4.97
C SER A 69 -24.05 1.59 5.73
N LYS A 70 -23.62 1.50 7.00
CA LYS A 70 -23.19 2.67 7.80
C LYS A 70 -21.73 3.02 7.59
N LEU A 71 -20.84 2.03 7.57
CA LEU A 71 -19.39 2.24 7.47
C LEU A 71 -18.89 2.42 6.02
N PHE A 72 -19.67 1.97 5.04
CA PHE A 72 -19.29 1.94 3.62
C PHE A 72 -20.37 2.51 2.68
N ASN A 73 -21.23 3.41 3.18
CA ASN A 73 -22.01 4.27 2.27
C ASN A 73 -21.08 5.20 1.48
N LYS A 74 -21.64 5.85 0.46
CA LYS A 74 -20.90 6.74 -0.46
C LYS A 74 -20.02 7.76 0.28
N SER A 75 -20.60 8.51 1.24
CA SER A 75 -19.85 9.52 1.99
C SER A 75 -18.76 8.92 2.87
N ALA A 76 -19.02 7.78 3.51
CA ALA A 76 -18.03 7.11 4.34
C ALA A 76 -16.86 6.55 3.51
N VAL A 77 -17.14 6.01 2.31
CA VAL A 77 -16.11 5.57 1.37
C VAL A 77 -15.23 6.74 0.92
N ASP A 78 -15.82 7.90 0.63
CA ASP A 78 -15.06 9.10 0.28
C ASP A 78 -14.11 9.52 1.43
N VAL A 79 -14.55 9.41 2.69
CA VAL A 79 -13.70 9.64 3.87
C VAL A 79 -12.56 8.64 3.97
N TRP A 80 -12.83 7.33 3.78
CA TRP A 80 -11.78 6.30 3.77
C TRP A 80 -10.71 6.58 2.70
N ILE A 81 -11.14 6.96 1.48
CA ILE A 81 -10.24 7.30 0.38
C ILE A 81 -9.45 8.57 0.71
N ALA A 82 -10.08 9.58 1.30
CA ALA A 82 -9.40 10.80 1.73
C ALA A 82 -8.33 10.51 2.80
N CYS A 83 -8.64 9.67 3.80
CA CYS A 83 -7.68 9.26 4.83
C CYS A 83 -6.45 8.57 4.21
N VAL A 84 -6.64 7.64 3.27
CA VAL A 84 -5.52 6.98 2.59
C VAL A 84 -4.73 7.98 1.73
N THR A 85 -5.42 8.89 1.05
CA THR A 85 -4.76 9.92 0.22
C THR A 85 -3.89 10.85 1.08
N ILE A 86 -4.37 11.23 2.27
CA ILE A 86 -3.58 12.00 3.23
C ILE A 86 -2.35 11.20 3.70
N LEU A 87 -2.53 9.92 4.04
CA LEU A 87 -1.42 9.04 4.43
C LEU A 87 -0.36 8.94 3.32
N TRP A 88 -0.81 8.76 2.08
CA TRP A 88 0.04 8.77 0.89
C TRP A 88 0.85 10.07 0.79
N PHE A 89 0.18 11.23 0.89
CA PHE A 89 0.84 12.54 0.84
C PHE A 89 1.85 12.74 1.97
N LEU A 90 1.56 12.26 3.18
CA LEU A 90 2.49 12.38 4.32
C LEU A 90 3.80 11.61 4.05
N PHE A 91 3.71 10.39 3.50
CA PHE A 91 4.89 9.62 3.13
C PHE A 91 5.64 10.22 1.94
N ALA A 92 4.92 10.67 0.91
CA ALA A 92 5.51 11.33 -0.25
C ALA A 92 6.23 12.63 0.14
N ALA A 93 5.61 13.45 1.00
CA ALA A 93 6.22 14.66 1.52
C ALA A 93 7.47 14.35 2.36
N SER A 94 7.40 13.32 3.21
CA SER A 94 8.53 12.89 4.05
C SER A 94 9.74 12.47 3.20
N LEU A 95 9.53 11.65 2.18
CA LEU A 95 10.59 11.20 1.26
C LEU A 95 11.10 12.29 0.30
N SER A 96 10.29 13.34 0.09
CA SER A 96 10.71 14.50 -0.72
C SER A 96 11.74 15.38 0.03
N THR A 97 11.77 15.31 1.36
CA THR A 97 12.73 16.09 2.17
C THR A 97 14.18 15.63 1.95
N PRO A 98 15.18 16.47 2.24
CA PRO A 98 16.59 16.04 2.22
C PRO A 98 16.96 15.12 3.41
N TRP A 99 16.08 14.98 4.40
CA TRP A 99 16.37 14.25 5.63
C TRP A 99 15.97 12.77 5.59
N ALA A 100 15.14 12.37 4.63
CA ALA A 100 14.86 10.98 4.33
C ALA A 100 15.14 10.72 2.85
N THR A 101 15.79 9.60 2.52
CA THR A 101 16.04 9.23 1.14
C THR A 101 16.04 7.71 1.00
N ILE A 102 15.41 7.26 -0.08
CA ILE A 102 15.41 5.88 -0.55
C ILE A 102 16.04 5.89 -1.94
N SER A 103 16.96 4.96 -2.19
CA SER A 103 17.70 4.86 -3.45
C SER A 103 17.62 3.45 -4.01
N TYR A 104 17.59 3.36 -5.34
CA TYR A 104 17.61 2.08 -6.03
C TYR A 104 19.05 1.66 -6.33
N PHE A 105 19.37 0.40 -6.06
CA PHE A 105 20.67 -0.21 -6.32
C PHE A 105 20.55 -1.26 -7.43
N PRO A 106 20.86 -0.93 -8.69
CA PRO A 106 20.67 -1.85 -9.83
C PRO A 106 21.41 -3.18 -9.70
N ALA A 107 22.56 -3.20 -9.03
CA ALA A 107 23.35 -4.41 -8.81
C ALA A 107 22.70 -5.38 -7.81
N LEU A 108 21.89 -4.86 -6.89
CA LEU A 108 21.19 -5.64 -5.86
C LEU A 108 19.72 -5.87 -6.20
N TYR A 109 19.24 -5.28 -7.28
CA TYR A 109 17.83 -5.31 -7.69
C TYR A 109 16.88 -4.78 -6.59
N SER A 110 17.38 -3.95 -5.69
CA SER A 110 16.68 -3.56 -4.47
C SER A 110 16.64 -2.05 -4.26
N TRP A 111 15.60 -1.62 -3.56
CA TRP A 111 15.54 -0.31 -2.93
C TRP A 111 16.12 -0.42 -1.52
N ASP A 112 16.90 0.58 -1.11
CA ASP A 112 17.31 0.70 0.28
C ASP A 112 17.27 2.16 0.75
N TYR A 113 17.05 2.30 2.04
CA TYR A 113 17.04 3.58 2.73
C TYR A 113 18.46 3.98 3.10
N ASP A 114 18.73 5.28 3.02
CA ASP A 114 19.98 5.81 3.57
C ASP A 114 19.89 5.85 5.10
N ASP A 115 20.39 4.79 5.73
CA ASP A 115 20.40 4.61 7.19
C ASP A 115 21.36 5.58 7.91
N SER A 116 22.17 6.38 7.19
CA SER A 116 22.94 7.48 7.80
C SER A 116 22.05 8.65 8.26
N LEU A 117 20.82 8.73 7.73
CA LEU A 117 19.86 9.77 8.05
C LEU A 117 18.82 9.26 9.06
N ASN A 118 18.73 9.92 10.22
CA ASN A 118 17.78 9.54 11.28
C ASN A 118 16.31 9.49 10.82
N TRP A 119 15.93 10.34 9.86
CA TRP A 119 14.54 10.39 9.36
C TRP A 119 14.23 9.23 8.41
N SER A 120 15.19 8.79 7.60
CA SER A 120 15.06 7.58 6.77
C SER A 120 14.69 6.36 7.60
N TYR A 121 15.34 6.18 8.75
CA TYR A 121 15.08 5.06 9.64
C TYR A 121 13.65 5.05 10.19
N ILE A 122 13.12 6.23 10.56
CA ILE A 122 11.74 6.35 11.07
C ILE A 122 10.73 6.04 9.96
N VAL A 123 10.97 6.57 8.74
CA VAL A 123 10.10 6.29 7.58
C VAL A 123 10.12 4.80 7.24
N LYS A 124 11.29 4.18 7.12
CA LYS A 124 11.48 2.74 6.85
C LYS A 124 10.76 1.86 7.87
N LYS A 125 10.90 2.17 9.17
CA LYS A 125 10.21 1.41 10.22
C LYS A 125 8.70 1.57 10.15
N SER A 126 8.21 2.78 9.90
CA SER A 126 6.78 3.07 9.82
C SER A 126 6.13 2.38 8.61
N GLU A 127 6.79 2.45 7.46
CA GLU A 127 6.42 1.71 6.25
C GLU A 127 6.33 0.20 6.54
N MET A 128 7.39 -0.41 7.06
CA MET A 128 7.44 -1.85 7.31
C MET A 128 6.33 -2.32 8.27
N VAL A 129 6.04 -1.55 9.33
CA VAL A 129 4.95 -1.85 10.25
C VAL A 129 3.59 -1.79 9.56
N MET A 130 3.37 -0.78 8.72
CA MET A 130 2.11 -0.64 8.00
C MET A 130 1.92 -1.71 6.94
N GLU A 131 2.96 -2.08 6.20
CA GLU A 131 2.88 -3.11 5.16
C GLU A 131 2.63 -4.49 5.75
N LEU A 132 3.48 -4.93 6.68
CA LEU A 132 3.33 -6.22 7.33
C LEU A 132 2.04 -6.28 8.15
N GLY A 133 1.69 -5.19 8.83
CA GLY A 133 0.42 -5.07 9.56
C GLY A 133 -0.79 -5.17 8.63
N SER A 134 -0.73 -4.54 7.46
CA SER A 134 -1.79 -4.60 6.46
C SER A 134 -1.97 -5.99 5.89
N ILE A 135 -0.88 -6.66 5.52
CA ILE A 135 -0.89 -8.03 5.01
C ILE A 135 -1.51 -8.97 6.06
N LEU A 136 -1.04 -8.89 7.32
CA LEU A 136 -1.54 -9.72 8.41
C LEU A 136 -3.04 -9.50 8.64
N LEU A 137 -3.47 -8.23 8.71
CA LEU A 137 -4.85 -7.88 8.99
C LEU A 137 -5.78 -8.32 7.86
N SER A 138 -5.38 -8.12 6.60
CA SER A 138 -6.13 -8.63 5.44
C SER A 138 -6.20 -10.15 5.43
N ALA A 139 -5.10 -10.85 5.73
CA ALA A 139 -5.09 -12.32 5.82
C ALA A 139 -6.08 -12.84 6.88
N VAL A 140 -6.14 -12.18 8.04
CA VAL A 140 -7.11 -12.50 9.11
C VAL A 140 -8.55 -12.31 8.63
N PHE A 141 -8.88 -11.16 8.04
CA PHE A 141 -10.24 -10.92 7.52
C PHE A 141 -10.64 -11.93 6.45
N TYR A 142 -9.76 -12.20 5.47
CA TYR A 142 -10.05 -13.17 4.44
C TYR A 142 -10.17 -14.61 4.97
N SER A 143 -9.39 -14.97 6.00
CA SER A 143 -9.55 -16.27 6.66
C SER A 143 -10.95 -16.43 7.25
N PHE A 144 -11.47 -15.43 7.97
CA PHE A 144 -12.83 -15.46 8.51
C PHE A 144 -13.90 -15.53 7.42
N ILE A 145 -13.71 -14.79 6.32
CA ILE A 145 -14.61 -14.82 5.16
C ILE A 145 -14.68 -16.23 4.57
N ILE A 146 -13.52 -16.85 4.30
CA ILE A 146 -13.44 -18.21 3.72
C ILE A 146 -14.10 -19.23 4.63
N VAL A 147 -13.82 -19.20 5.94
CA VAL A 147 -14.43 -20.12 6.91
C VAL A 147 -15.95 -19.98 6.93
N THR A 148 -16.47 -18.75 6.87
CA THR A 148 -17.91 -18.49 6.88
C THR A 148 -18.57 -18.95 5.60
N LEU A 149 -18.00 -18.62 4.44
CA LEU A 149 -18.53 -19.05 3.15
C LEU A 149 -18.56 -20.59 3.03
N TYR A 150 -17.51 -21.27 3.49
CA TYR A 150 -17.45 -22.73 3.50
C TYR A 150 -18.57 -23.36 4.34
N LYS A 151 -18.86 -22.78 5.52
CA LYS A 151 -19.98 -23.22 6.36
C LYS A 151 -21.32 -23.00 5.66
N THR A 152 -21.55 -21.81 5.12
CA THR A 152 -22.83 -21.47 4.46
C THR A 152 -23.12 -22.37 3.26
N VAL A 153 -22.14 -22.63 2.40
CA VAL A 153 -22.31 -23.54 1.25
C VAL A 153 -22.70 -24.95 1.70
N ARG A 154 -22.12 -25.45 2.79
CA ARG A 154 -22.45 -26.77 3.32
C ARG A 154 -23.90 -26.86 3.82
N TYR A 155 -24.46 -25.78 4.38
CA TYR A 155 -25.86 -25.76 4.82
C TYR A 155 -26.87 -25.66 3.67
N THR A 156 -26.49 -25.12 2.51
CA THR A 156 -27.40 -25.01 1.34
C THR A 156 -27.43 -26.28 0.49
N LEU A 157 -26.41 -27.14 0.59
CA LEU A 157 -26.30 -28.40 -0.16
C LEU A 157 -26.85 -29.63 0.60
N VAL A 158 -27.31 -29.46 1.85
CA VAL A 158 -27.96 -30.49 2.68
C VAL A 158 -29.45 -30.16 2.78
#